data_AF-G4XTX7-F1
#
_entry.id   AF-G4XTX7-F1
#
_cell.length_a   1.000
_cell.length_b   1.000
_cell.length_c   1.000
_cell.angle_alpha   90.00
_cell.angle_beta   90.00
_cell.angle_gamma   90.00
#
_symmetry.space_group_name_H-M   'P 1'
#
loop_
_entity.id
_entity.type
_entity.pdbx_description
1 polymer ?
#
loop_
_entity_poly.entity_id
_entity_poly.type
_entity_poly.pdbx_seq_one_letter_code
_entity_poly.pdbx_strand_id
1 'polypeptide(L)'
;NYQTKNRISNLNDFHNKHIKGIENYFGGKSNIGAYNNYKDIIDKQQNSIPIDINVLSKLYEALKALCKLYTEYDGKKQNCEKCLEEATNFAVKYNYLNNDSNNIEGSLYTKILSTLLNDYNKLKGKCGTDQSKKFPSLPQITPQKSFAHTCEQTAIHFSDVETPNSSIGSKLIPGLLGFSIP
;
A
#
# COMPACT_ATOMS: atom_id res chain seq x y z
N ASN A 1 -20.19 2.22 30.76
CA ASN A 1 -20.23 2.04 29.28
C ASN A 1 -19.22 2.97 28.61
N TYR A 2 -18.00 2.47 28.32
CA TYR A 2 -16.91 3.24 27.71
C TYR A 2 -16.71 2.92 26.22
N GLN A 3 -17.77 2.98 25.39
CA GLN A 3 -17.68 2.65 23.96
C GLN A 3 -18.06 3.78 22.99
N THR A 4 -17.65 5.01 23.28
CA THR A 4 -17.70 6.12 22.31
C THR A 4 -16.38 6.87 22.23
N LYS A 5 -15.29 6.14 22.05
CA LYS A 5 -14.03 6.74 21.57
C LYS A 5 -13.74 6.23 20.16
N ASN A 6 -14.04 7.08 19.19
CA ASN A 6 -13.18 7.24 18.01
C ASN A 6 -13.22 6.12 16.94
N ARG A 7 -14.41 5.61 16.59
CA ARG A 7 -14.59 4.72 15.44
C ARG A 7 -14.41 5.52 14.15
N ILE A 8 -13.31 5.30 13.44
CA ILE A 8 -13.12 5.86 12.11
C ILE A 8 -14.00 5.05 11.18
N SER A 9 -15.06 5.66 10.66
CA SER A 9 -16.06 4.93 9.87
C SER A 9 -15.89 5.13 8.37
N ASN A 10 -15.22 6.21 7.97
CA ASN A 10 -15.02 6.58 6.58
C ASN A 10 -13.72 7.39 6.41
N LEU A 11 -13.37 7.68 5.16
CA LEU A 11 -12.15 8.42 4.82
C LEU A 11 -12.17 9.88 5.34
N ASN A 12 -13.32 10.53 5.40
CA ASN A 12 -13.45 11.87 5.95
C ASN A 12 -13.20 11.90 7.46
N ASP A 13 -13.70 10.90 8.20
CA ASP A 13 -13.39 10.71 9.62
C ASP A 13 -11.89 10.46 9.82
N PHE A 14 -11.29 9.64 8.95
CA PHE A 14 -9.86 9.37 8.98
C PHE A 14 -9.08 10.67 8.76
N HIS A 15 -9.42 11.42 7.71
CA HIS A 15 -8.78 12.68 7.38
C HIS A 15 -8.87 13.68 8.54
N ASN A 16 -10.07 13.89 9.08
CA ASN A 16 -10.26 14.83 10.19
C ASN A 16 -9.53 14.42 11.47
N LYS A 17 -9.44 13.12 11.76
CA LYS A 17 -8.82 12.64 13.01
C LYS A 17 -7.30 12.51 12.90
N HIS A 18 -6.82 11.94 11.80
CA HIS A 18 -5.43 11.54 11.64
C HIS A 18 -4.59 12.58 10.90
N ILE A 19 -5.09 13.12 9.79
CA ILE A 19 -4.34 14.11 8.99
C ILE A 19 -4.25 15.44 9.74
N LYS A 20 -5.40 16.03 10.12
CA LYS A 20 -5.41 17.24 10.98
C LYS A 20 -4.76 17.01 12.34
N GLY A 21 -4.83 15.78 12.86
CA GLY A 21 -4.18 15.39 14.11
C GLY A 21 -2.66 15.53 14.05
N ILE A 22 -2.03 15.16 12.92
CA ILE A 22 -0.59 15.35 12.70
C ILE A 22 -0.23 16.84 12.65
N GLU A 23 -0.98 17.66 11.92
CA GLU A 23 -0.81 19.12 11.88
C GLU A 23 -0.77 19.72 13.29
N ASN A 24 -1.72 19.33 14.14
CA ASN A 24 -1.77 19.79 15.52
C ASN A 24 -0.61 19.25 16.38
N TYR A 25 -0.26 17.97 16.23
CA TYR A 25 0.82 17.34 17.00
C TYR A 25 2.17 18.03 16.77
N PHE A 26 2.44 18.48 15.54
CA PHE A 26 3.67 19.21 15.21
C PHE A 26 3.51 20.74 15.29
N GLY A 27 2.44 21.23 15.95
CA GLY A 27 2.23 22.66 16.19
C GLY A 27 2.15 23.49 14.90
N GLY A 28 1.55 22.96 13.84
CA GLY A 28 1.46 23.60 12.54
C GLY A 28 2.79 23.67 11.76
N LYS A 29 3.90 23.14 12.32
CA LYS A 29 5.19 23.04 11.63
C LYS A 29 5.25 21.87 10.64
N SER A 30 4.10 21.36 10.21
CA SER A 30 3.96 20.17 9.35
C SER A 30 4.42 20.37 7.90
N ASN A 31 5.33 21.31 7.63
CA ASN A 31 6.07 21.43 6.36
C ASN A 31 7.07 20.27 6.14
N ILE A 32 6.83 19.13 6.77
CA ILE A 32 7.59 17.91 6.58
C ILE A 32 7.13 17.34 5.23
N GLY A 33 8.02 17.31 4.23
CA GLY A 33 7.69 16.85 2.88
C GLY A 33 6.97 15.49 2.84
N ALA A 34 7.29 14.58 3.77
CA ALA A 34 6.60 13.30 3.92
C ALA A 34 5.12 13.42 4.28
N TYR A 35 4.76 14.35 5.18
CA TYR A 35 3.37 14.60 5.53
C TYR A 35 2.60 15.16 4.33
N ASN A 36 3.14 16.17 3.66
CA ASN A 36 2.48 16.80 2.52
C ASN A 36 2.29 15.79 1.37
N ASN A 37 3.30 14.99 1.05
CA ASN A 37 3.17 13.94 0.05
C ASN A 37 2.09 12.91 0.42
N TYR A 38 2.05 12.47 1.68
CA TYR A 38 1.03 11.53 2.15
C TYR A 38 -0.37 12.14 2.05
N LYS A 39 -0.55 13.36 2.58
CA LYS A 39 -1.81 14.09 2.55
C LYS A 39 -2.31 14.27 1.11
N ASP A 40 -1.45 14.71 0.20
CA ASP A 40 -1.80 14.88 -1.22
C ASP A 40 -2.25 13.58 -1.88
N ILE A 41 -1.62 12.45 -1.52
CA ILE A 41 -2.02 11.14 -2.02
C ILE A 41 -3.41 10.76 -1.51
N ILE A 42 -3.72 11.03 -0.24
CA ILE A 42 -5.03 10.72 0.36
C ILE A 42 -6.13 11.65 -0.17
N ASP A 43 -5.87 12.96 -0.27
CA ASP A 43 -6.84 13.95 -0.75
C ASP A 43 -7.28 13.66 -2.19
N LYS A 44 -6.34 13.23 -3.05
CA LYS A 44 -6.64 12.83 -4.45
C LYS A 44 -7.49 11.57 -4.55
N GLN A 45 -7.55 10.77 -3.49
CA GLN A 45 -8.28 9.50 -3.46
C GLN A 45 -9.64 9.62 -2.78
N GLN A 46 -9.98 10.81 -2.28
CA GLN A 46 -11.27 11.07 -1.65
C GLN A 46 -12.47 10.82 -2.59
N ASN A 47 -12.23 10.80 -3.90
CA ASN A 47 -13.22 10.55 -4.95
C ASN A 47 -13.06 9.20 -5.67
N SER A 48 -12.06 8.38 -5.31
CA SER A 48 -11.71 7.14 -6.04
C SER A 48 -11.38 5.98 -5.10
N ILE A 49 -12.18 4.92 -5.20
CA ILE A 49 -12.06 3.59 -4.56
C ILE A 49 -11.84 3.59 -3.03
N PRO A 50 -12.74 2.99 -2.23
CA PRO A 50 -12.57 2.91 -0.79
C PRO A 50 -11.34 2.06 -0.42
N ILE A 51 -10.30 2.68 0.13
CA ILE A 51 -9.26 1.97 0.88
C ILE A 51 -9.84 1.52 2.22
N ASP A 52 -9.49 0.29 2.63
CA ASP A 52 -9.79 -0.20 3.98
C ASP A 52 -9.12 0.70 5.04
N ILE A 53 -9.93 1.17 5.99
CA ILE A 53 -9.50 2.11 7.03
C ILE A 53 -8.40 1.51 7.94
N ASN A 54 -8.40 0.20 8.15
CA ASN A 54 -7.35 -0.48 8.91
C ASN A 54 -6.03 -0.43 8.15
N VAL A 55 -6.08 -0.64 6.83
CA VAL A 55 -4.91 -0.52 5.95
C VAL A 55 -4.34 0.90 6.01
N LEU A 56 -5.21 1.90 5.94
CA LEU A 56 -4.82 3.30 6.03
C LEU A 56 -4.21 3.66 7.41
N SER A 57 -4.78 3.09 8.48
CA SER A 57 -4.29 3.27 9.84
C SER A 57 -2.88 2.70 10.03
N LYS A 58 -2.57 1.53 9.43
CA LYS A 58 -1.21 0.96 9.45
C LYS A 58 -0.20 1.89 8.77
N LEU A 59 -0.53 2.42 7.60
CA LEU A 59 0.32 3.36 6.86
C LEU A 59 0.54 4.67 7.62
N TYR A 60 -0.50 5.16 8.29
CA TYR A 60 -0.42 6.37 9.12
C TYR A 60 0.52 6.22 10.31
N GLU A 61 0.55 5.06 10.95
CA GLU A 61 1.48 4.82 12.05
C GLU A 61 2.95 4.89 11.58
N ALA A 62 3.24 4.46 10.35
CA ALA A 62 4.56 4.62 9.75
C ALA A 62 4.86 6.09 9.39
N LEU A 63 3.89 6.81 8.82
CA LEU A 63 4.02 8.25 8.57
C LEU A 63 4.34 9.01 9.87
N LYS A 64 3.63 8.72 10.96
CA LYS A 64 3.83 9.38 12.26
C LYS A 64 5.24 9.18 12.78
N ALA A 65 5.78 7.96 12.69
CA ALA A 65 7.16 7.67 13.06
C ALA A 65 8.15 8.46 12.19
N LEU A 66 7.92 8.54 10.88
CA LEU A 66 8.76 9.35 9.99
C LEU A 66 8.70 10.85 10.32
N CYS A 67 7.51 11.40 10.59
CA CYS A 67 7.38 12.81 10.97
C CYS A 67 8.06 13.12 12.31
N LYS A 68 8.01 12.20 13.29
CA LYS A 68 8.78 12.32 14.54
C LYS A 68 10.28 12.34 14.27
N LEU A 69 10.78 11.44 13.42
CA LEU A 69 12.17 11.44 13.00
C LEU A 69 12.58 12.80 12.38
N TYR A 70 11.77 13.37 11.50
CA TYR A 70 12.00 14.72 10.95
C TYR A 70 11.98 15.82 12.02
N THR A 71 11.21 15.65 13.09
CA THR A 71 11.08 16.64 14.16
C THR A 71 12.27 16.60 15.12
N GLU A 72 12.74 15.39 15.44
CA GLU A 72 13.95 15.21 16.26
C GLU A 72 15.22 15.55 15.47
N TYR A 73 15.17 15.47 14.14
CA TYR A 73 16.29 15.84 13.28
C TYR A 73 16.57 17.34 13.33
N ASP A 74 17.53 17.70 14.18
CA ASP A 74 18.19 18.99 14.16
C ASP A 74 19.45 18.86 13.30
N GLY A 75 19.40 19.37 12.06
CA GLY A 75 20.49 19.28 11.09
C GLY A 75 21.82 19.90 11.52
N LYS A 76 21.89 20.48 12.73
CA LYS A 76 23.09 21.01 13.37
C LYS A 76 23.74 20.04 14.37
N LYS A 77 23.06 18.96 14.78
CA LYS A 77 23.55 18.02 15.80
C LYS A 77 24.11 16.75 15.16
N GLN A 78 25.42 16.57 15.26
CA GLN A 78 26.15 15.44 14.69
C GLN A 78 25.78 14.08 15.32
N ASN A 79 25.28 14.08 16.57
CA ASN A 79 24.77 12.91 17.26
C ASN A 79 23.35 13.20 17.79
N CYS A 80 22.35 12.57 17.18
CA CYS A 80 20.97 12.58 17.65
C CYS A 80 20.53 11.14 17.96
N GLU A 81 20.53 10.82 19.25
CA GLU A 81 20.10 9.51 19.78
C GLU A 81 18.61 9.26 19.52
N LYS A 82 17.76 10.26 19.79
CA LYS A 82 16.32 10.20 19.51
C LYS A 82 16.01 9.99 18.02
N CYS A 83 16.83 10.56 17.13
CA CYS A 83 16.69 10.32 15.70
C CYS A 83 16.98 8.87 15.35
N LEU A 84 17.99 8.24 15.98
CA LEU A 84 18.28 6.83 15.76
C LEU A 84 17.14 5.94 16.26
N GLU A 85 16.57 6.27 17.42
CA GLU A 85 15.40 5.59 17.98
C GLU A 85 14.19 5.68 17.02
N GLU A 86 13.84 6.88 16.57
CA GLU A 86 12.70 7.08 15.67
C GLU A 86 12.96 6.49 14.26
N ALA A 87 14.20 6.51 13.77
CA ALA A 87 14.58 5.82 12.53
C ALA A 87 14.42 4.30 12.65
N THR A 88 14.76 3.73 13.80
CA THR A 88 14.55 2.31 14.10
C THR A 88 13.07 1.97 14.19
N ASN A 89 12.27 2.81 14.85
CA ASN A 89 10.82 2.65 14.92
C ASN A 89 10.17 2.69 13.53
N PHE A 90 10.58 3.65 12.69
CA PHE A 90 10.14 3.71 11.30
C PHE A 90 10.53 2.45 10.52
N ALA A 91 11.77 1.97 10.66
CA ALA A 91 12.26 0.79 9.97
C ALA A 91 11.46 -0.48 10.31
N VAL A 92 11.11 -0.67 11.57
CA VAL A 92 10.26 -1.79 12.02
C VAL A 92 8.88 -1.73 11.37
N LYS A 93 8.25 -0.55 11.38
CA LYS A 93 6.94 -0.36 10.73
C LYS A 93 7.00 -0.56 9.22
N TYR A 94 8.05 -0.03 8.58
CA TYR A 94 8.27 -0.20 7.14
C TYR A 94 8.41 -1.67 6.77
N ASN A 95 9.22 -2.44 7.49
CA ASN A 95 9.41 -3.87 7.22
C ASN A 95 8.11 -4.66 7.38
N TYR A 96 7.31 -4.36 8.40
CA TYR A 96 5.98 -4.95 8.55
C TYR A 96 5.09 -4.62 7.34
N LEU A 97 5.06 -3.36 6.93
CA LEU A 97 4.26 -2.91 5.79
C LEU A 97 4.72 -3.49 4.45
N ASN A 98 6.02 -3.67 4.23
CA ASN A 98 6.57 -4.22 2.98
C ASN A 98 6.19 -5.69 2.78
N ASN A 99 5.97 -6.43 3.88
CA ASN A 99 5.54 -7.82 3.87
C ASN A 99 4.01 -8.00 4.01
N ASP A 100 3.24 -6.92 4.10
CA ASP A 100 1.78 -6.97 4.22
C ASP A 100 1.14 -7.40 2.88
N SER A 101 0.09 -8.22 2.94
CA SER A 101 -0.63 -8.70 1.75
C SER A 101 -1.29 -7.58 0.93
N ASN A 102 -1.48 -6.39 1.52
CA ASN A 102 -1.97 -5.21 0.80
C ASN A 102 -0.89 -4.55 -0.08
N ASN A 103 0.38 -4.96 0.03
CA ASN A 103 1.47 -4.48 -0.82
C ASN A 103 1.39 -5.10 -2.22
N ILE A 104 0.38 -4.69 -2.99
CA ILE A 104 0.12 -5.18 -4.35
C ILE A 104 0.62 -4.16 -5.35
N GLU A 105 1.28 -4.62 -6.41
CA GLU A 105 1.83 -3.78 -7.47
C GLU A 105 0.76 -2.83 -8.04
N GLY A 106 1.10 -1.55 -8.18
CA GLY A 106 0.19 -0.51 -8.65
C GLY A 106 -0.86 -0.04 -7.62
N SER A 107 -0.97 -0.69 -6.47
CA SER A 107 -1.92 -0.30 -5.43
C SER A 107 -1.56 1.05 -4.80
N LEU A 108 -2.60 1.72 -4.30
CA LEU A 108 -2.43 2.94 -3.51
C LEU A 108 -1.59 2.68 -2.24
N TYR A 109 -1.71 1.50 -1.63
CA TYR A 109 -0.86 1.08 -0.53
C TYR A 109 0.62 1.12 -0.90
N THR A 110 1.00 0.46 -1.99
CA THR A 110 2.38 0.41 -2.48
C THR A 110 2.89 1.81 -2.85
N LYS A 111 2.03 2.66 -3.42
CA LYS A 111 2.38 4.06 -3.74
C LYS A 111 2.69 4.90 -2.49
N ILE A 112 1.87 4.77 -1.45
CA ILE A 112 2.11 5.45 -0.16
C ILE A 112 3.39 4.90 0.48
N LEU A 113 3.55 3.58 0.53
CA LEU A 113 4.73 2.95 1.13
C LEU A 113 6.03 3.35 0.41
N SER A 114 6.01 3.41 -0.93
CA SER A 114 7.13 3.90 -1.75
C SER A 114 7.48 5.36 -1.44
N THR A 115 6.47 6.20 -1.23
CA THR A 115 6.65 7.61 -0.87
C THR A 115 7.35 7.74 0.49
N LEU A 116 6.89 6.97 1.49
CA LEU A 116 7.51 6.95 2.82
C LEU A 116 8.97 6.46 2.77
N LEU A 117 9.27 5.42 1.99
CA LEU A 117 10.64 4.93 1.78
C LEU A 117 11.52 6.03 1.17
N ASN A 118 11.04 6.71 0.13
CA ASN A 118 11.79 7.76 -0.55
C ASN A 118 12.09 8.92 0.40
N ASP A 119 11.13 9.35 1.21
CA ASP A 119 11.32 10.46 2.12
C ASP A 119 12.24 10.08 3.30
N TYR A 120 12.15 8.86 3.82
CA TYR A 120 13.14 8.34 4.78
C TYR A 120 14.57 8.35 4.19
N ASN A 121 14.75 7.85 2.96
CA ASN A 121 16.07 7.82 2.32
C ASN A 121 16.62 9.23 2.07
N LYS A 122 15.77 10.19 1.68
CA LYS A 122 16.15 11.60 1.56
C LYS A 122 16.60 12.17 2.91
N LEU A 123 15.89 11.87 4.00
CA LEU A 123 16.28 12.33 5.33
C LEU A 123 17.59 11.68 5.79
N LYS A 124 17.71 10.36 5.64
CA LYS A 124 18.94 9.60 5.92
C LYS A 124 20.13 10.17 5.17
N GLY A 125 19.97 10.58 3.90
CA GLY A 125 21.03 11.20 3.11
C GLY A 125 21.40 12.63 3.56
N LYS A 126 20.50 13.33 4.26
CA LYS A 126 20.77 14.65 4.84
C LYS A 126 21.47 14.58 6.19
N CYS A 127 21.25 13.50 6.96
CA CYS A 127 22.04 13.22 8.15
C CYS A 127 23.50 13.06 7.71
N GLY A 128 24.43 13.76 8.36
CA GLY A 128 25.86 13.68 8.04
C GLY A 128 26.35 12.22 7.96
N THR A 129 27.44 11.99 7.22
CA THR A 129 27.90 10.63 6.82
C THR A 129 27.97 9.64 7.97
N ASP A 130 28.42 10.05 9.16
CA ASP A 130 28.58 9.14 10.30
C ASP A 130 27.26 8.79 11.00
N GLN A 131 26.30 9.71 11.03
CA GLN A 131 24.99 9.45 11.60
C GLN A 131 24.12 8.66 10.62
N SER A 132 24.17 8.99 9.34
CA SER A 132 23.47 8.27 8.27
C SER A 132 23.82 6.78 8.26
N LYS A 133 25.09 6.44 8.50
CA LYS A 133 25.56 5.05 8.61
C LYS A 133 24.93 4.28 9.78
N LYS A 134 24.51 4.96 10.85
CA LYS A 134 23.85 4.33 12.00
C LYS A 134 22.37 4.06 11.73
N PHE A 135 21.75 4.79 10.82
CA PHE A 135 20.34 4.60 10.50
C PHE A 135 20.13 3.25 9.81
N PRO A 136 19.09 2.49 10.18
CA PRO A 136 18.76 1.25 9.50
C PRO A 136 18.70 1.43 7.98
N SER A 137 19.26 0.47 7.25
CA SER A 137 19.00 0.35 5.82
C SER A 137 17.69 -0.39 5.63
N LEU A 138 16.86 0.10 4.73
CA LEU A 138 15.56 -0.50 4.44
C LEU A 138 15.68 -1.33 3.16
N PRO A 139 15.00 -2.50 3.09
CA PRO A 139 14.95 -3.26 1.86
C PRO A 139 14.22 -2.47 0.78
N GLN A 140 14.43 -2.86 -0.48
CA GLN A 140 13.60 -2.34 -1.56
C GLN A 140 12.15 -2.77 -1.36
N ILE A 141 11.23 -1.96 -1.89
CA ILE A 141 9.81 -2.30 -1.88
C ILE A 141 9.58 -3.53 -2.78
N THR A 142 8.93 -4.55 -2.24
CA THR A 142 8.69 -5.83 -2.94
C THR A 142 7.19 -6.10 -3.02
N PRO A 143 6.47 -5.39 -3.91
CA PRO A 143 5.05 -5.60 -4.05
C PRO A 143 4.75 -6.97 -4.67
N GLN A 144 3.67 -7.59 -4.21
CA GLN A 144 3.09 -8.79 -4.80
C GLN A 144 2.49 -8.42 -6.16
N LYS A 145 2.69 -9.29 -7.15
CA LYS A 145 2.04 -9.12 -8.45
C LYS A 145 0.53 -9.25 -8.26
N SER A 146 -0.22 -8.33 -8.85
CA SER A 146 -1.66 -8.46 -8.95
C SER A 146 -1.98 -9.67 -9.81
N PHE A 147 -2.53 -10.74 -9.22
CA PHE A 147 -3.22 -11.78 -9.96
C PHE A 147 -4.59 -11.23 -10.39
N ALA A 148 -4.58 -10.30 -11.34
CA ALA A 148 -5.80 -10.02 -12.08
C ALA A 148 -6.15 -11.33 -12.78
N HIS A 149 -7.30 -11.92 -12.44
CA HIS A 149 -7.88 -13.01 -13.22
C HIS A 149 -7.78 -12.63 -14.70
N THR A 150 -7.01 -13.40 -15.46
CA THR A 150 -7.09 -13.38 -16.91
C THR A 150 -8.47 -13.91 -17.28
N CYS A 151 -9.50 -13.07 -17.19
CA CYS A 151 -10.64 -13.25 -18.07
C CYS A 151 -10.11 -12.84 -19.44
N GLU A 152 -9.83 -13.82 -20.29
CA GLU A 152 -9.68 -13.61 -21.73
C GLU A 152 -10.73 -12.61 -22.19
N GLN A 153 -10.26 -11.52 -22.78
CA GLN A 153 -11.12 -10.58 -23.49
C GLN A 153 -11.67 -11.30 -24.72
N THR A 154 -12.73 -12.09 -24.55
CA THR A 154 -13.67 -12.32 -25.64
C THR A 154 -14.43 -11.02 -25.81
N ALA A 155 -13.94 -10.19 -26.73
CA ALA A 155 -14.67 -9.04 -27.22
C ALA A 155 -15.97 -9.55 -27.86
N ILE A 156 -17.08 -9.51 -27.10
CA ILE A 156 -18.42 -9.62 -27.66
C ILE A 156 -18.68 -8.31 -28.40
N HIS A 157 -18.35 -8.30 -29.69
CA HIS A 157 -18.77 -7.26 -30.61
C HIS A 157 -20.27 -7.49 -30.87
N PHE A 158 -21.13 -6.66 -30.30
CA PHE A 158 -22.53 -6.59 -30.72
C PHE A 158 -22.60 -5.88 -32.06
N SER A 159 -22.58 -6.66 -33.13
CA SER A 159 -23.01 -6.22 -34.46
C SER A 159 -23.33 -7.45 -35.30
N ASP A 160 -24.63 -7.71 -35.42
CA ASP A 160 -25.36 -8.65 -36.29
C ASP A 160 -24.52 -9.54 -37.23
N VAL A 161 -24.34 -10.82 -36.88
CA VAL A 161 -24.22 -11.93 -37.86
C VAL A 161 -24.75 -13.23 -37.23
N GLU A 162 -25.49 -13.97 -38.05
CA GLU A 162 -26.15 -15.27 -37.83
C GLU A 162 -25.40 -16.28 -36.95
N THR A 163 -26.18 -16.99 -36.14
CA THR A 163 -25.76 -18.11 -35.28
C THR A 163 -25.19 -19.28 -36.09
N PRO A 164 -23.96 -19.75 -35.79
CA PRO A 164 -23.52 -21.08 -36.21
C PRO A 164 -24.06 -22.11 -35.21
N ASN A 165 -24.76 -23.09 -35.76
CA ASN A 165 -25.13 -24.35 -35.13
C ASN A 165 -23.90 -25.06 -34.51
N SER A 166 -23.97 -25.34 -33.21
CA SER A 166 -23.00 -26.23 -32.55
C SER A 166 -23.29 -27.67 -32.97
N SER A 167 -22.46 -28.23 -33.85
CA SER A 167 -22.44 -29.68 -34.10
C SER A 167 -21.45 -30.33 -33.13
N ILE A 168 -22.00 -30.96 -32.10
CA ILE A 168 -21.25 -31.85 -31.20
C ILE A 168 -20.99 -33.14 -31.97
N GLY A 169 -19.81 -33.25 -32.59
CA GLY A 169 -19.33 -34.48 -33.19
C GLY A 169 -18.95 -35.48 -32.10
N SER A 170 -19.87 -36.34 -31.69
CA SER A 170 -19.57 -37.49 -30.83
C SER A 170 -18.70 -38.49 -31.59
N LYS A 171 -17.46 -38.67 -31.13
CA LYS A 171 -16.50 -39.66 -31.63
C LYS A 171 -16.97 -41.06 -31.20
N LEU A 172 -17.51 -41.86 -32.13
CA LEU A 172 -17.87 -43.26 -31.89
C LEU A 172 -16.61 -44.14 -31.91
N ILE A 173 -16.38 -44.91 -30.85
CA ILE A 173 -15.38 -45.98 -30.80
C ILE A 173 -16.04 -47.26 -31.33
N PRO A 174 -15.49 -47.96 -32.34
CA PRO A 174 -15.97 -49.28 -32.71
C PRO A 174 -15.43 -50.31 -31.69
N GLY A 175 -16.26 -50.67 -30.72
CA GLY A 175 -16.03 -51.78 -29.80
C GLY A 175 -16.61 -53.07 -30.37
N LEU A 176 -15.70 -53.97 -30.76
CA LEU A 176 -15.91 -55.38 -31.09
C LEU A 176 -16.63 -56.13 -29.95
N LEU A 177 -17.47 -57.13 -30.27
CA LEU A 177 -17.97 -58.32 -29.51
C LEU A 177 -19.37 -58.67 -30.12
N GLY A 178 -19.74 -59.85 -30.62
CA GLY A 178 -19.36 -61.24 -30.37
C GLY A 178 -20.64 -62.03 -30.00
N PHE A 179 -20.90 -63.17 -30.66
CA PHE A 179 -21.91 -64.24 -30.35
C PHE A 179 -23.37 -63.97 -30.78
N SER A 180 -24.24 -64.92 -31.19
CA SER A 180 -24.18 -66.34 -31.60
C SER A 180 -25.53 -66.73 -32.26
N ILE A 181 -25.43 -67.69 -33.19
CA ILE A 181 -26.33 -68.74 -33.74
C ILE A 181 -27.69 -68.99 -33.00
N PRO A 182 -28.75 -69.38 -33.75
CA PRO A 182 -29.29 -70.74 -33.69
C PRO A 182 -29.15 -71.53 -35.00
#